data_AF-A0A563VWN4-F1
#
_entry.id   AF-A0A563VWN4-F1
#
_cell.length_a   1.000
_cell.length_b   1.000
_cell.length_c   1.000
_cell.angle_alpha   90.00
_cell.angle_beta   90.00
_cell.angle_gamma   90.00
#
_symmetry.space_group_name_H-M   'P 1'
#
loop_
_entity.id
_entity.type
_entity.pdbx_description
1 polymer ?
#
loop_
_entity_poly.entity_id
_entity_poly.type
_entity_poly.pdbx_seq_one_letter_code
_entity_poly.pdbx_strand_id
1 'polypeptide(L)'
;MEAVRRQESVEKSNSAKDLVIRAQRLLKEIALDFGSQFASHYRRQVDNLCQDILSSLERDDEETLVIAEANLQDILYELNKEVRLQYKAGWNQDSIAPKWFL
;
A
#
# COMPACT_ATOMS: atom_id res chain seq x y z
N MET A 1 10.40 -20.26 -25.27
CA MET A 1 9.05 -19.93 -24.77
C MET A 1 8.91 -20.17 -23.26
N GLU A 2 9.52 -21.21 -22.66
CA GLU A 2 9.47 -21.43 -21.19
C GLU A 2 10.22 -20.38 -20.35
N ALA A 3 11.37 -19.89 -20.82
CA ALA A 3 12.14 -18.88 -20.10
C ALA A 3 11.38 -17.55 -19.91
N VAL A 4 10.56 -17.16 -20.89
CA VAL A 4 9.76 -15.93 -20.84
C VAL A 4 8.65 -16.04 -19.79
N ARG A 5 7.89 -17.14 -19.79
CA ARG A 5 6.84 -17.39 -18.79
C ARG A 5 7.37 -17.44 -17.35
N ARG A 6 8.56 -18.03 -17.17
CA ARG A 6 9.19 -18.10 -15.86
C ARG A 6 9.66 -16.73 -15.38
N GLN A 7 10.13 -15.88 -16.30
CA GLN A 7 10.51 -14.51 -15.98
C GLN A 7 9.29 -13.62 -15.67
N GLU A 8 8.22 -13.70 -16.44
CA GLU A 8 6.96 -12.97 -16.20
C GLU A 8 6.37 -13.30 -14.81
N SER A 9 6.36 -14.57 -14.42
CA SER A 9 5.91 -15.02 -13.09
C SER A 9 6.76 -14.43 -11.95
N VAL A 10 8.08 -14.37 -12.14
CA VAL A 10 9.00 -13.78 -11.15
C VAL A 10 8.80 -12.26 -11.03
N GLU A 11 8.66 -11.56 -12.15
CA GLU A 11 8.43 -10.11 -12.18
C GLU A 11 7.11 -9.75 -11.49
N LYS A 12 6.04 -10.51 -11.75
CA LYS A 12 4.72 -10.34 -11.09
C LYS A 12 4.84 -10.54 -9.57
N SER A 13 5.53 -11.60 -9.12
CA SER A 13 5.75 -11.86 -7.69
C SER A 13 6.55 -10.75 -7.01
N ASN A 14 7.59 -10.24 -7.66
CA ASN A 14 8.41 -9.16 -7.11
C ASN A 14 7.60 -7.86 -7.00
N SER A 15 6.82 -7.51 -8.02
CA SER A 15 5.95 -6.32 -8.00
C SER A 15 4.93 -6.36 -6.86
N ALA A 16 4.27 -7.51 -6.66
CA ALA A 16 3.30 -7.69 -5.59
C ALA A 16 3.94 -7.57 -4.19
N LYS A 17 5.14 -8.15 -4.00
CA LYS A 17 5.91 -8.02 -2.74
C LYS A 17 6.34 -6.57 -2.48
N ASP A 18 6.77 -5.86 -3.52
CA ASP A 18 7.12 -4.45 -3.42
C ASP A 18 5.93 -3.59 -3.02
N LEU A 19 4.72 -3.90 -3.54
CA LEU A 19 3.49 -3.23 -3.14
C LEU A 19 3.21 -3.42 -1.65
N VAL A 20 3.33 -4.64 -1.13
CA VAL A 20 3.17 -4.96 0.31
C VAL A 20 4.15 -4.15 1.16
N ILE A 21 5.43 -4.13 0.79
CA ILE A 21 6.47 -3.39 1.53
C ILE A 21 6.16 -1.89 1.55
N ARG A 22 5.76 -1.32 0.42
CA ARG A 22 5.38 0.10 0.32
C ARG A 22 4.15 0.42 1.18
N ALA A 23 3.13 -0.43 1.17
CA ALA A 23 1.92 -0.26 1.96
C ALA A 23 2.20 -0.20 3.46
N GLN A 24 2.99 -1.16 3.95
CA GLN A 24 3.38 -1.24 5.36
C GLN A 24 4.22 -0.04 5.79
N ARG A 25 5.15 0.39 4.94
CA ARG A 25 5.98 1.56 5.20
C ARG A 25 5.15 2.84 5.27
N LEU A 26 4.23 3.05 4.32
CA LEU A 26 3.36 4.21 4.29
C LEU A 26 2.51 4.31 5.57
N LEU A 27 1.90 3.20 6.01
CA LEU A 27 1.15 3.17 7.26
C LEU A 27 2.00 3.55 8.47
N LYS A 28 3.25 3.07 8.53
CA LYS A 28 4.18 3.41 9.61
C LYS A 28 4.49 4.90 9.61
N GLU A 29 4.76 5.49 8.45
CA GLU A 29 5.04 6.93 8.31
C GLU A 29 3.82 7.77 8.74
N ILE A 30 2.62 7.43 8.26
CA ILE A 30 1.38 8.13 8.63
C ILE A 30 1.07 8.01 10.12
N ALA A 31 1.27 6.82 10.71
CA ALA A 31 1.07 6.63 12.15
C ALA A 31 2.05 7.45 13.01
N LEU A 32 3.26 7.72 12.49
CA LEU A 32 4.24 8.60 13.15
C LEU A 32 3.82 10.07 13.04
N ASP A 33 3.32 10.49 11.88
CA ASP A 33 2.96 11.90 11.63
C ASP A 33 1.63 12.32 12.28
N PHE A 34 0.62 11.43 12.29
CA PHE A 34 -0.75 11.73 12.75
C PHE A 34 -1.18 10.96 14.00
N GLY A 35 -0.33 10.06 14.49
CA GLY A 35 -0.64 9.17 15.60
C GLY A 35 -1.39 7.90 15.19
N SER A 36 -1.36 6.91 16.07
CA SER A 36 -1.86 5.55 15.80
C SER A 36 -3.37 5.45 15.62
N GLN A 37 -4.15 6.39 16.17
CA GLN A 37 -5.61 6.38 16.05
C GLN A 37 -6.05 6.70 14.62
N PHE A 38 -5.41 7.67 13.98
CA PHE A 38 -5.68 8.07 12.60
C PHE A 38 -5.47 6.89 11.63
N ALA A 39 -4.35 6.18 11.75
CA ALA A 39 -4.02 5.07 10.87
C ALA A 39 -4.77 3.76 11.19
N SER A 40 -5.51 3.67 12.30
CA SER A 40 -6.00 2.39 12.84
C SER A 40 -6.97 1.66 11.89
N HIS A 41 -7.89 2.40 11.26
CA HIS A 41 -8.87 1.84 10.32
C HIS A 41 -8.20 1.32 9.04
N TYR A 42 -7.24 2.07 8.51
CA TYR A 42 -6.47 1.69 7.32
C TYR A 42 -5.52 0.53 7.59
N ARG A 43 -4.88 0.51 8.77
CA ARG A 43 -3.92 -0.53 9.14
C ARG A 43 -4.52 -1.92 9.06
N ARG A 44 -5.71 -2.13 9.63
CA ARG A 44 -6.37 -3.44 9.58
C ARG A 44 -6.66 -3.89 8.14
N GLN A 45 -7.14 -2.99 7.29
CA GLN A 45 -7.49 -3.33 5.90
C GLN A 45 -6.26 -3.65 5.07
N VAL A 46 -5.22 -2.82 5.18
CA VAL A 46 -3.95 -3.03 4.50
C VAL A 46 -3.27 -4.31 4.97
N ASP A 47 -3.24 -4.60 6.28
CA ASP A 47 -2.63 -5.82 6.80
C ASP A 47 -3.32 -7.08 6.25
N ASN A 48 -4.67 -7.08 6.20
CA ASN A 48 -5.44 -8.17 5.61
C ASN A 48 -5.12 -8.35 4.12
N LEU A 49 -5.15 -7.27 3.34
CA LEU A 49 -4.85 -7.33 1.90
C LEU A 49 -3.39 -7.74 1.62
N CYS A 50 -2.45 -7.33 2.47
CA CYS A 50 -1.06 -7.79 2.38
C CYS A 50 -0.97 -9.30 2.63
N GLN A 51 -1.73 -9.84 3.59
CA GLN A 51 -1.78 -11.28 3.84
C GLN A 51 -2.42 -12.04 2.67
N ASP A 52 -3.49 -11.49 2.08
CA ASP A 52 -4.15 -12.09 0.91
C ASP A 52 -3.18 -12.16 -0.27
N ILE A 53 -2.46 -11.07 -0.59
CA ILE A 53 -1.44 -11.03 -1.64
C ILE A 53 -0.36 -12.10 -1.41
N LEU A 54 0.21 -12.15 -0.20
CA LEU A 54 1.27 -13.12 0.11
C LEU A 54 0.76 -14.56 0.02
N SER A 55 -0.45 -14.83 0.51
CA SER A 55 -1.07 -16.15 0.47
C SER A 55 -1.41 -16.58 -0.97
N SER A 56 -1.87 -15.65 -1.81
CA SER A 56 -2.13 -15.91 -3.23
C SER A 56 -0.85 -16.22 -4.00
N LEU A 57 0.26 -15.54 -3.70
CA LEU A 57 1.57 -15.85 -4.27
C LEU A 57 2.07 -17.26 -3.86
N GLU A 58 1.81 -17.69 -2.63
CA GLU A 58 2.16 -19.03 -2.16
C GLU A 58 1.31 -20.13 -2.82
N ARG A 59 0.06 -19.82 -3.17
CA ARG A 59 -0.93 -20.75 -3.71
C ARG A 59 -1.06 -20.72 -5.23
N ASP A 60 -0.32 -19.84 -5.90
CA ASP A 60 -0.44 -19.54 -7.34
C ASP A 60 -1.88 -19.15 -7.74
N ASP A 61 -2.57 -18.44 -6.84
CA ASP A 61 -3.96 -17.98 -7.02
C ASP A 61 -3.98 -16.59 -7.65
N GLU A 62 -3.90 -16.56 -8.99
CA GLU A 62 -3.80 -15.30 -9.74
C GLU A 62 -5.04 -14.41 -9.64
N GLU A 63 -6.23 -14.99 -9.53
CA GLU A 63 -7.49 -14.24 -9.47
C GLU A 63 -7.56 -13.45 -8.16
N THR A 64 -7.34 -14.14 -7.04
CA THR A 64 -7.32 -13.50 -5.72
C THR A 64 -6.17 -12.48 -5.63
N LEU A 65 -5.01 -12.77 -6.22
CA LEU A 65 -3.88 -11.83 -6.26
C LEU A 65 -4.27 -10.51 -6.92
N VAL A 66 -4.85 -10.56 -8.12
CA VAL A 66 -5.24 -9.35 -8.87
C VAL A 66 -6.26 -8.52 -8.09
N ILE A 67 -7.24 -9.18 -7.49
CA ILE A 67 -8.28 -8.50 -6.68
C ILE A 67 -7.66 -7.85 -5.44
N ALA A 68 -6.79 -8.57 -4.73
CA ALA A 68 -6.13 -8.06 -3.53
C ALA A 68 -5.18 -6.90 -3.83
N GLU A 69 -4.43 -6.95 -4.94
CA GLU A 69 -3.57 -5.85 -5.40
C GLU A 69 -4.38 -4.59 -5.73
N ALA A 70 -5.48 -4.73 -6.47
CA ALA A 70 -6.36 -3.60 -6.83
C ALA A 70 -6.96 -2.95 -5.58
N ASN A 71 -7.52 -3.76 -4.68
CA ASN A 71 -8.10 -3.28 -3.43
C ASN A 71 -7.04 -2.60 -2.54
N LEU A 72 -5.81 -3.13 -2.50
CA LEU A 72 -4.74 -2.52 -1.74
C LEU A 72 -4.39 -1.14 -2.33
N GLN A 73 -4.24 -1.04 -3.64
CA GLN A 73 -3.97 0.25 -4.31
C GLN A 73 -5.07 1.29 -4.05
N ASP A 74 -6.34 0.89 -4.10
CA ASP A 74 -7.49 1.78 -3.82
C ASP A 74 -7.47 2.29 -2.38
N ILE A 75 -7.24 1.40 -1.41
CA ILE A 75 -7.13 1.77 0.01
C ILE A 75 -5.95 2.71 0.24
N LEU A 76 -4.80 2.47 -0.39
CA LEU A 76 -3.64 3.36 -0.28
C LEU A 76 -3.91 4.71 -0.95
N TYR A 77 -4.66 4.75 -2.05
CA TYR A 77 -5.05 5.99 -2.70
C TYR A 77 -5.95 6.85 -1.80
N GLU A 78 -6.99 6.25 -1.20
CA GLU A 78 -7.89 6.96 -0.29
C GLU A 78 -7.17 7.42 0.98
N LEU A 79 -6.29 6.58 1.55
CA LEU A 79 -5.45 6.97 2.68
C LEU A 79 -4.59 8.19 2.36
N ASN A 80 -3.88 8.15 1.23
CA ASN A 80 -3.06 9.29 0.79
C ASN A 80 -3.93 10.54 0.60
N LYS A 81 -5.10 10.40 -0.02
CA LYS A 81 -6.01 11.52 -0.23
C LYS A 81 -6.49 12.13 1.09
N GLU A 82 -6.86 11.32 2.07
CA GLU A 82 -7.27 11.81 3.39
C GLU A 82 -6.11 12.53 4.10
N VAL A 83 -4.92 11.94 4.08
CA VAL A 83 -3.69 12.57 4.61
C VAL A 83 -3.45 13.93 3.96
N ARG A 84 -3.59 14.05 2.64
CA ARG A 84 -3.46 15.34 1.93
C ARG A 84 -4.49 16.36 2.41
N LEU A 85 -5.72 15.95 2.66
CA LEU A 85 -6.79 16.81 3.15
C LEU A 85 -6.52 17.28 4.58
N GLN A 86 -6.06 16.38 5.46
CA GLN A 86 -5.66 16.72 6.84
C GLN A 86 -4.53 17.74 6.85
N TYR A 87 -3.52 17.58 5.98
CA TYR A 87 -2.50 18.61 5.80
C TYR A 87 -3.14 19.92 5.36
N LYS A 88 -3.89 19.95 4.23
CA LYS A 88 -4.55 21.16 3.71
C LYS A 88 -5.40 21.91 4.75
N ALA A 89 -6.09 21.18 5.63
CA ALA A 89 -6.91 21.75 6.69
C ALA A 89 -6.10 22.37 7.85
N GLY A 90 -4.83 21.98 8.03
CA GLY A 90 -3.95 22.40 9.13
C GLY A 90 -2.93 23.50 8.80
N TRP A 91 -2.91 24.07 7.60
CA TRP A 91 -1.87 25.04 7.21
C TRP A 91 -2.10 26.45 7.76
N ASN A 92 -1.27 26.82 8.74
CA ASN A 92 -0.60 28.13 8.77
C ASN A 92 0.70 28.03 7.93
N GLN A 93 1.05 29.11 7.23
CA GLN A 93 2.00 29.27 6.10
C GLN A 93 3.39 28.55 6.13
N ASP A 94 3.85 27.91 7.22
CA ASP A 94 5.29 27.64 7.44
C ASP A 94 5.74 26.16 7.56
N SER A 95 4.89 25.15 7.36
CA SER A 95 5.36 23.74 7.43
C SER A 95 5.97 23.26 6.10
N ILE A 96 6.92 22.32 6.12
CA ILE A 96 7.46 21.73 4.88
C ILE A 96 6.50 20.61 4.47
N ALA A 97 5.99 20.64 3.23
CA ALA A 97 5.16 19.55 2.71
C ALA A 97 5.95 18.25 2.83
N PRO A 98 5.39 17.21 3.48
CA PRO A 98 6.16 16.02 3.79
C PRO A 98 6.58 15.25 2.52
N LYS A 99 7.71 14.53 2.62
CA LYS A 99 8.46 13.97 1.48
C LYS A 99 7.68 13.05 0.54
N TRP A 100 6.55 12.53 0.98
CA TRP A 100 5.68 11.62 0.24
C TRP A 100 4.69 12.34 -0.71
N PHE A 101 4.78 13.67 -0.83
CA PHE A 101 4.09 14.47 -1.86
C PHE A 101 4.89 14.66 -3.16
N LEU A 102 6.17 14.30 -3.20
CA LEU A 102 7.08 14.43 -4.35
C LEU A 102 7.33 13.06 -5.00
#